data_AF-A0A2N1W348-F1
#
_entry.id   AF-A0A2N1W348-F1
#
_cell.length_a   1.000
_cell.length_b   1.000
_cell.length_c   1.000
_cell.angle_alpha   90.00
_cell.angle_beta   90.00
_cell.angle_gamma   90.00
#
_symmetry.space_group_name_H-M   'P 1'
#
loop_
_entity.id
_entity.type
_entity.pdbx_description
1 polymer ?
#
loop_
_entity_poly.entity_id
_entity_poly.type
_entity_poly.pdbx_seq_one_letter_code
_entity_poly.pdbx_strand_id
1 'polypeptide(L)'
;MGSQFNPMAGAPPEGTGEVTDISACTGVKFYAKGNGKAYHVKIPYSAADGSSLTGYNDYKYDFTAAASWTLVDIPFILFAQATGWGTAYPIATVLANAKEVQFQTSFNATALEGTTTADLWIDDLIIYGCATCPAPPPSPTPLNTATYTNTIPAGSTSTFTNTATYTRTATNTPPAGSTATFTPTTPPAGVCVMEDAEDGDNTNLFGGYWYTYQ
;
A
#
# COMPACT_ATOMS: atom_id res chain seq x y z
N MET A 1 -4.32 8.68 -6.40
CA MET A 1 -5.18 7.58 -5.87
C MET A 1 -5.10 7.60 -4.36
N GLY A 2 -6.05 6.97 -3.67
CA GLY A 2 -6.01 6.79 -2.23
C GLY A 2 -6.81 5.58 -1.80
N SER A 3 -6.62 5.17 -0.54
CA SER A 3 -7.34 4.07 0.09
C SER A 3 -7.78 4.47 1.50
N GLN A 4 -9.05 4.24 1.82
CA GLN A 4 -9.66 4.62 3.10
C GLN A 4 -9.32 3.63 4.22
N PHE A 5 -9.13 4.08 5.45
CA PHE A 5 -8.83 3.18 6.58
C PHE A 5 -10.05 2.47 7.18
N ASN A 6 -11.26 2.81 6.75
CA ASN A 6 -12.51 2.15 7.15
C ASN A 6 -13.62 2.46 6.12
N PRO A 7 -14.74 1.72 6.10
CA PRO A 7 -15.81 1.90 5.10
C PRO A 7 -16.51 3.26 5.13
N MET A 8 -16.43 3.99 6.25
CA MET A 8 -17.15 5.25 6.49
C MET A 8 -16.23 6.47 6.49
N ALA A 9 -14.96 6.30 6.11
CA ALA A 9 -13.95 7.35 6.16
C ALA A 9 -14.14 8.44 5.11
N GLY A 10 -14.85 8.12 4.02
CA GLY A 10 -15.24 9.08 2.99
C GLY A 10 -16.12 10.20 3.55
N ALA A 11 -16.09 11.36 2.89
CA ALA A 11 -16.98 12.47 3.23
C ALA A 11 -18.44 12.15 2.84
N PRO A 12 -19.44 12.79 3.49
CA PRO A 12 -20.82 12.71 3.04
C PRO A 12 -20.99 13.12 1.56
N PRO A 13 -21.92 12.49 0.83
CA PRO A 13 -22.95 11.55 1.30
C PRO A 13 -22.50 10.08 1.33
N GLU A 14 -21.32 9.75 0.80
CA GLU A 14 -20.86 8.36 0.63
C GLU A 14 -20.24 7.78 1.91
N GLY A 15 -19.79 8.63 2.83
CA GLY A 15 -19.38 8.24 4.18
C GLY A 15 -19.79 9.26 5.24
N THR A 16 -19.21 9.16 6.44
CA THR A 16 -19.47 10.07 7.58
C THR A 16 -18.21 10.82 8.02
N GLY A 17 -17.09 10.62 7.34
CA GLY A 17 -15.78 11.11 7.75
C GLY A 17 -15.27 10.43 9.02
N GLU A 18 -15.60 9.14 9.19
CA GLU A 18 -15.15 8.35 10.33
C GLU A 18 -13.63 8.19 10.34
N VAL A 19 -13.03 8.37 11.50
CA VAL A 19 -11.58 8.29 11.67
C VAL A 19 -11.15 6.89 12.13
N THR A 20 -9.95 6.50 11.74
CA THR A 20 -9.23 5.34 12.24
C THR A 20 -8.00 5.82 13.00
N ASP A 21 -7.92 5.52 14.30
CA ASP A 21 -6.74 5.85 15.11
C ASP A 21 -5.58 4.89 14.78
N ILE A 22 -4.56 5.42 14.11
CA ILE A 22 -3.29 4.74 13.84
C ILE A 22 -2.11 5.38 14.58
N SER A 23 -2.38 6.21 15.60
CA SER A 23 -1.34 6.91 16.37
C SER A 23 -0.42 5.99 17.17
N ALA A 24 -0.89 4.79 17.48
CA ALA A 24 -0.09 3.74 18.11
C ALA A 24 0.75 2.91 17.12
N CYS A 25 0.58 3.11 15.82
CA CYS A 25 1.36 2.45 14.78
C CYS A 25 2.67 3.21 14.51
N THR A 26 3.67 2.52 13.98
CA THR A 26 5.02 3.08 13.80
C THR A 26 5.33 3.49 12.37
N GLY A 27 4.63 2.96 11.38
CA GLY A 27 4.88 3.30 9.98
C GLY A 27 3.96 2.59 8.99
N VAL A 28 4.27 2.83 7.73
CA VAL A 28 3.61 2.24 6.57
C VAL A 28 4.66 1.64 5.65
N LYS A 29 4.36 0.47 5.07
CA LYS A 29 5.17 -0.13 4.02
C LYS A 29 4.29 -0.65 2.89
N PHE A 30 4.84 -0.68 1.68
CA PHE A 30 4.17 -1.15 0.47
C PHE A 30 5.22 -1.46 -0.59
N TYR A 31 4.88 -2.30 -1.56
CA TYR A 31 5.64 -2.38 -2.81
C TYR A 31 5.17 -1.31 -3.78
N ALA A 32 6.11 -0.71 -4.49
CA ALA A 32 5.82 0.22 -5.57
C ALA A 32 6.59 -0.13 -6.84
N LYS A 33 5.95 0.09 -7.99
CA LYS A 33 6.54 0.02 -9.32
C LYS A 33 6.01 1.17 -10.17
N GLY A 34 6.81 1.71 -11.07
CA GLY A 34 6.38 2.78 -11.95
C GLY A 34 7.45 3.25 -12.92
N ASN A 35 7.31 4.49 -13.36
CA ASN A 35 8.13 5.14 -14.37
C ASN A 35 9.48 5.70 -13.88
N GLY A 36 9.96 5.33 -12.69
CA GLY A 36 11.21 5.84 -12.11
C GLY A 36 11.12 7.28 -11.58
N LYS A 37 9.92 7.86 -11.49
CA LYS A 37 9.72 9.23 -10.97
C LYS A 37 9.37 9.23 -9.48
N ALA A 38 9.44 10.42 -8.88
CA ALA A 38 9.07 10.66 -7.50
C ALA A 38 7.54 10.73 -7.33
N TYR A 39 7.03 10.14 -6.26
CA TYR A 39 5.65 10.27 -5.83
C TYR A 39 5.67 10.56 -4.34
N HIS A 40 4.58 11.07 -3.78
CA HIS A 40 4.43 11.13 -2.33
C HIS A 40 3.31 10.24 -1.85
N VAL A 41 3.59 9.54 -0.76
CA VAL A 41 2.57 8.97 0.11
C VAL A 41 2.23 10.00 1.19
N LYS A 42 0.96 10.16 1.53
CA LYS A 42 0.52 11.12 2.54
C LYS A 42 -0.61 10.60 3.40
N ILE A 43 -0.68 11.14 4.61
CA ILE A 43 -1.80 10.98 5.55
C ILE A 43 -2.48 12.35 5.66
N PRO A 44 -3.60 12.57 4.93
CA PRO A 44 -4.33 13.82 4.99
C PRO A 44 -4.94 14.03 6.37
N TYR A 45 -5.07 15.29 6.77
CA TYR A 45 -5.87 15.65 7.93
C TYR A 45 -7.02 16.57 7.52
N SER A 46 -8.22 16.00 7.53
CA SER A 46 -9.44 16.61 7.01
C SER A 46 -10.61 16.53 7.99
N ALA A 47 -11.51 17.50 7.91
CA ALA A 47 -12.79 17.47 8.62
C ALA A 47 -13.72 16.39 8.05
N ALA A 48 -14.87 16.16 8.70
CA ALA A 48 -15.81 15.12 8.29
C ALA A 48 -16.33 15.28 6.86
N ASP A 49 -16.41 16.52 6.36
CA ASP A 49 -16.81 16.88 5.00
C ASP A 49 -15.67 16.78 3.97
N GLY A 50 -14.49 16.31 4.38
CA GLY A 50 -13.31 16.21 3.52
C GLY A 50 -12.52 17.51 3.35
N SER A 51 -12.96 18.63 3.95
CA SER A 51 -12.20 19.88 3.90
C SER A 51 -10.86 19.73 4.64
N SER A 52 -9.79 20.26 4.04
CA SER A 52 -8.44 20.16 4.62
C SER A 52 -8.31 21.03 5.86
N LEU A 53 -7.84 20.45 6.97
CA LEU A 53 -7.53 21.16 8.21
C LEU A 53 -6.11 21.75 8.20
N THR A 54 -5.22 21.17 7.40
CA THR A 54 -3.81 21.59 7.25
C THR A 54 -3.64 22.70 6.22
N GLY A 55 -4.71 23.11 5.53
CA GLY A 55 -4.61 23.98 4.35
C GLY A 55 -3.83 23.32 3.22
N TYR A 56 -4.04 22.00 3.03
CA TYR A 56 -3.37 21.11 2.06
C TYR A 56 -1.88 20.85 2.34
N ASN A 57 -1.36 21.30 3.47
CA ASN A 57 -0.01 20.99 3.90
C ASN A 57 0.03 19.67 4.70
N ASP A 58 -0.41 18.56 4.11
CA ASP A 58 -0.52 17.28 4.81
C ASP A 58 0.85 16.63 5.09
N TYR A 59 0.90 15.75 6.10
CA TYR A 59 2.07 14.92 6.37
C TYR A 59 2.31 13.98 5.19
N LYS A 60 3.51 14.04 4.61
CA LYS A 60 3.89 13.24 3.45
C LYS A 60 5.34 12.78 3.49
N TYR A 61 5.64 11.78 2.66
CA TYR A 61 6.99 11.31 2.37
C TYR A 61 7.13 11.07 0.88
N ASP A 62 8.23 11.57 0.29
CA ASP A 62 8.56 11.36 -1.12
C ASP A 62 9.31 10.04 -1.31
N PHE A 63 8.86 9.21 -2.24
CA PHE A 63 9.52 7.98 -2.65
C PHE A 63 9.65 7.93 -4.18
N THR A 64 10.54 7.08 -4.69
CA THR A 64 10.69 6.86 -6.14
C THR A 64 10.06 5.53 -6.53
N ALA A 65 9.14 5.54 -7.49
CA ALA A 65 8.54 4.32 -8.02
C ALA A 65 9.45 3.71 -9.09
N ALA A 66 10.32 2.78 -8.71
CA ALA A 66 11.27 2.15 -9.61
C ALA A 66 10.58 1.31 -10.71
N ALA A 67 11.31 1.00 -11.79
CA ALA A 67 10.79 0.18 -12.89
C ALA A 67 10.47 -1.28 -12.48
N SER A 68 11.04 -1.74 -11.37
CA SER A 68 10.74 -3.03 -10.73
C SER A 68 10.06 -2.82 -9.39
N TRP A 69 9.20 -3.76 -9.00
CA TRP A 69 8.61 -3.80 -7.66
C TRP A 69 9.70 -3.68 -6.59
N THR A 70 9.59 -2.63 -5.78
CA THR A 70 10.55 -2.30 -4.74
C THR A 70 9.80 -2.02 -3.45
N LEU A 71 10.25 -2.61 -2.35
CA LEU A 71 9.68 -2.33 -1.04
C LEU A 71 10.02 -0.89 -0.63
N VAL A 72 8.98 -0.15 -0.28
CA VAL A 72 9.06 1.16 0.34
C VAL A 72 8.62 0.99 1.78
N ASP A 73 9.53 1.23 2.74
CA ASP A 73 9.27 1.10 4.17
C ASP A 73 9.55 2.44 4.86
N ILE A 74 8.50 3.05 5.41
CA ILE A 74 8.55 4.42 5.90
C ILE A 74 7.97 4.49 7.32
N PRO A 75 8.84 4.67 8.33
CA PRO A 75 8.41 5.06 9.67
C PRO A 75 7.65 6.39 9.63
N PHE A 76 6.55 6.53 10.37
CA PHE A 76 5.76 7.77 10.38
C PHE A 76 6.57 8.98 10.85
N ILE A 77 7.60 8.78 11.67
CA ILE A 77 8.50 9.87 12.08
C ILE A 77 9.24 10.55 10.91
N LEU A 78 9.32 9.91 9.74
CA LEU A 78 9.90 10.50 8.53
C LEU A 78 8.90 11.34 7.73
N PHE A 79 7.60 11.25 8.01
CA PHE A 79 6.62 12.11 7.38
C PHE A 79 6.76 13.53 7.90
N ALA A 80 6.59 14.51 7.02
CA ALA A 80 6.66 15.91 7.39
C ALA A 80 5.60 16.75 6.66
N GLN A 81 5.19 17.84 7.32
CA GLN A 81 4.54 18.96 6.66
C GLN A 81 5.62 19.92 6.14
N ALA A 82 5.36 20.59 5.02
CA ALA A 82 6.27 21.59 4.49
C ALA A 82 6.35 22.82 5.42
N THR A 83 7.50 23.47 5.47
CA THR A 83 7.68 24.68 6.28
C THR A 83 7.21 25.93 5.54
N GLY A 84 6.57 26.86 6.25
CA GLY A 84 6.31 28.21 5.74
C GLY A 84 4.92 28.45 5.10
N TRP A 85 4.01 27.46 5.13
CA TRP A 85 2.62 27.63 4.69
C TRP A 85 1.71 26.55 5.31
N GLY A 86 0.40 26.76 5.25
CA GLY A 86 -0.60 25.86 5.84
C GLY A 86 -0.59 25.86 7.38
N THR A 87 -1.44 25.02 7.96
CA THR A 87 -1.57 24.85 9.41
C THR A 87 -0.81 23.60 9.85
N ALA A 88 0.16 23.78 10.76
CA ALA A 88 0.93 22.68 11.32
C ALA A 88 0.18 21.99 12.46
N TYR A 89 0.16 20.66 12.46
CA TYR A 89 -0.38 19.83 13.53
C TYR A 89 0.66 18.82 14.01
N PRO A 90 0.64 18.42 15.30
CA PRO A 90 1.46 17.30 15.75
C PRO A 90 1.11 16.03 14.97
N ILE A 91 2.11 15.25 14.55
CA ILE A 91 1.88 14.02 13.79
C ILE A 91 0.95 13.04 14.52
N ALA A 92 1.04 12.95 15.85
CA ALA A 92 0.17 12.12 16.67
C ALA A 92 -1.32 12.53 16.54
N THR A 93 -1.62 13.83 16.41
CA THR A 93 -2.99 14.31 16.16
C THR A 93 -3.48 13.88 14.79
N VAL A 94 -2.63 13.95 13.77
CA VAL A 94 -2.98 13.53 12.41
C VAL A 94 -3.23 12.03 12.35
N LEU A 95 -2.33 11.22 12.95
CA LEU A 95 -2.45 9.76 12.98
C LEU A 95 -3.66 9.28 13.81
N ALA A 96 -4.02 9.98 14.89
CA ALA A 96 -5.22 9.66 15.68
C ALA A 96 -6.53 9.96 14.95
N ASN A 97 -6.48 10.75 13.88
CA ASN A 97 -7.62 11.17 13.09
C ASN A 97 -7.48 10.77 11.62
N ALA A 98 -6.69 9.72 11.33
CA ALA A 98 -6.42 9.31 9.97
C ALA A 98 -7.68 8.72 9.34
N LYS A 99 -7.95 9.08 8.09
CA LYS A 99 -9.10 8.56 7.32
C LYS A 99 -8.67 7.71 6.14
N GLU A 100 -7.48 7.99 5.63
CA GLU A 100 -6.98 7.41 4.40
C GLU A 100 -5.48 7.62 4.26
N VAL A 101 -4.90 6.85 3.36
CA VAL A 101 -3.58 7.07 2.81
C VAL A 101 -3.73 7.41 1.32
N GLN A 102 -2.99 8.43 0.88
CA GLN A 102 -3.06 8.90 -0.50
C GLN A 102 -1.70 8.84 -1.18
N PHE A 103 -1.72 8.55 -2.48
CA PHE A 103 -0.56 8.56 -3.37
C PHE A 103 -0.78 9.58 -4.49
N GLN A 104 0.15 10.52 -4.65
CA GLN A 104 0.08 11.54 -5.70
C GLN A 104 1.46 11.79 -6.31
N THR A 105 1.47 12.36 -7.52
CA THR A 105 2.70 12.78 -8.21
C THR A 105 3.39 13.91 -7.46
N SER A 106 4.72 13.83 -7.29
CA SER A 106 5.55 14.93 -6.79
C SER A 106 6.40 15.59 -7.88
N PHE A 107 6.03 15.39 -9.15
CA PHE A 107 6.67 15.98 -10.32
C PHE A 107 5.66 16.66 -11.26
N ASN A 108 6.20 17.53 -12.11
CA ASN A 108 5.51 18.08 -13.27
C ASN A 108 5.98 17.39 -14.55
N ALA A 109 5.18 17.49 -15.60
CA ALA A 109 5.59 17.12 -16.95
C ALA A 109 6.91 17.79 -17.33
N THR A 110 7.80 17.03 -17.96
CA THR A 110 8.91 17.65 -18.69
C THR A 110 8.41 18.28 -19.99
N ALA A 111 9.19 19.19 -20.58
CA ALA A 111 8.85 19.79 -21.88
C ALA A 111 8.67 18.75 -23.00
N LEU A 112 9.34 17.59 -22.89
CA LEU A 112 9.22 16.48 -23.84
C LEU A 112 7.91 15.70 -23.65
N GLU A 113 7.44 15.57 -22.41
CA GLU A 113 6.24 14.80 -22.07
C GLU A 113 4.96 15.59 -22.33
N GLY A 114 5.00 16.92 -22.23
CA GLY A 114 3.88 17.82 -22.51
C GLY A 114 2.75 17.78 -21.48
N THR A 115 2.49 16.63 -20.86
CA THR A 115 1.54 16.44 -19.75
C THR A 115 2.11 15.53 -18.67
N THR A 116 1.64 15.71 -17.43
CA THR A 116 2.10 14.90 -16.30
C THR A 116 1.46 13.52 -16.41
N THR A 117 2.20 12.53 -16.90
CA THR A 117 1.74 11.14 -16.93
C THR A 117 2.23 10.43 -15.66
N ALA A 118 1.29 9.98 -14.84
CA ALA A 118 1.56 9.08 -13.73
C ALA A 118 1.55 7.62 -14.23
N ASP A 119 2.52 6.84 -13.76
CA ASP A 119 2.56 5.39 -13.89
C ASP A 119 3.08 4.87 -12.55
N LEU A 120 2.14 4.45 -11.71
CA LEU A 120 2.36 4.04 -10.33
C LEU A 120 1.47 2.85 -10.04
N TRP A 121 2.10 1.79 -9.56
CA TRP A 121 1.48 0.56 -9.07
C TRP A 121 1.86 0.43 -7.61
N ILE A 122 0.88 0.09 -6.77
CA ILE A 122 1.03 -0.13 -5.33
C ILE A 122 0.54 -1.55 -5.03
N ASP A 123 1.24 -2.23 -4.13
CA ASP A 123 0.93 -3.59 -3.71
C ASP A 123 1.37 -3.82 -2.25
N ASP A 124 0.83 -4.83 -1.57
CA ASP A 124 1.06 -5.16 -0.15
C ASP A 124 1.09 -3.93 0.78
N LEU A 125 0.05 -3.10 0.76
CA LEU A 125 -0.03 -1.93 1.63
C LEU A 125 -0.28 -2.37 3.08
N ILE A 126 0.65 -2.02 3.96
CA ILE A 126 0.68 -2.48 5.34
C ILE A 126 0.91 -1.30 6.28
N ILE A 127 0.05 -1.18 7.29
CA ILE A 127 0.31 -0.36 8.48
C ILE A 127 0.95 -1.26 9.55
N TYR A 128 2.10 -0.87 10.10
CA TYR A 128 2.88 -1.74 10.99
C TYR A 128 3.25 -1.11 12.33
N GLY A 129 3.57 -1.97 13.28
CA GLY A 129 3.97 -1.61 14.65
C GLY A 129 2.81 -1.08 15.47
N CYS A 130 1.57 -1.42 15.09
CA CYS A 130 0.39 -1.09 15.85
C CYS A 130 0.28 -1.98 17.10
N ALA A 131 -0.21 -1.43 18.22
CA ALA A 131 -0.55 -2.23 19.40
C ALA A 131 -1.70 -3.22 19.11
N THR A 132 -2.67 -2.77 18.32
CA THR A 132 -3.77 -3.57 17.77
C THR A 132 -4.02 -3.09 16.35
N CYS A 133 -4.33 -4.00 15.43
CA CYS A 133 -4.74 -3.57 14.10
C CYS A 133 -6.07 -2.84 14.14
N PRO A 134 -6.26 -1.79 13.32
CA PRO A 134 -7.57 -1.25 13.05
C PRO A 134 -8.50 -2.41 12.71
N ALA A 135 -9.52 -2.64 13.53
CA ALA A 135 -10.46 -3.70 13.26
C ALA A 135 -11.31 -3.26 12.07
N PRO A 136 -11.46 -4.06 11.00
CA PRO A 136 -12.60 -3.88 10.11
C PRO A 136 -13.88 -4.06 10.97
N PRO A 137 -15.01 -3.41 10.63
CA PRO A 137 -16.29 -3.86 11.15
C PRO A 137 -16.45 -5.36 10.85
N PRO A 138 -17.14 -6.14 11.71
CA PRO A 138 -17.06 -7.59 11.70
C PRO A 138 -17.63 -8.20 10.41
N SER A 139 -16.75 -8.49 9.46
CA SER A 139 -16.90 -9.60 8.52
C SER A 139 -15.51 -10.03 8.05
N PRO A 140 -14.92 -11.09 8.63
CA PRO A 140 -13.64 -11.61 8.16
C PRO A 140 -13.84 -12.28 6.80
N THR A 141 -13.50 -11.58 5.71
CA THR A 141 -13.23 -12.25 4.43
C THR A 141 -11.87 -12.94 4.55
N PRO A 142 -11.77 -14.26 4.31
CA PRO A 142 -10.48 -14.94 4.40
C PRO A 142 -9.49 -14.34 3.39
N LEU A 143 -8.38 -13.84 3.92
CA LEU A 143 -7.14 -13.46 3.24
C LEU A 143 -6.70 -14.58 2.30
N ASN A 144 -6.24 -14.30 1.08
CA ASN A 144 -5.91 -15.34 0.11
C ASN A 144 -4.54 -15.04 -0.52
N THR A 145 -3.46 -15.51 0.10
CA THR A 145 -2.11 -15.36 -0.45
C THR A 145 -1.81 -16.54 -1.39
N ALA A 146 -1.38 -16.25 -2.62
CA ALA A 146 -1.06 -17.28 -3.61
C ALA A 146 0.30 -17.95 -3.31
N THR A 147 0.33 -19.27 -3.16
CA THR A 147 1.58 -20.05 -3.09
C THR A 147 1.70 -20.98 -4.30
N TYR A 148 2.76 -20.84 -5.10
CA TYR A 148 3.04 -21.73 -6.22
C TYR A 148 3.46 -23.12 -5.71
N THR A 149 2.55 -24.09 -5.76
CA THR A 149 2.91 -25.50 -5.53
C THR A 149 3.29 -26.14 -6.86
N ASN A 150 4.59 -26.40 -7.07
CA ASN A 150 5.06 -27.18 -8.19
C ASN A 150 4.76 -28.67 -7.96
N THR A 151 3.65 -29.17 -8.52
CA THR A 151 3.43 -30.61 -8.61
C THR A 151 4.30 -31.17 -9.73
N ILE A 152 5.44 -31.74 -9.38
CA ILE A 152 6.32 -32.47 -10.30
C ILE A 152 5.51 -33.65 -10.90
N PRO A 153 5.30 -33.72 -12.23
CA PRO A 153 4.58 -34.85 -12.84
C PRO A 153 5.33 -36.17 -12.60
N ALA A 154 4.58 -37.22 -12.25
CA ALA A 154 5.13 -38.56 -12.11
C ALA A 154 5.81 -38.99 -13.42
N GLY A 155 7.12 -39.26 -13.38
CA GLY A 155 7.93 -39.66 -14.54
C GLY A 155 9.04 -38.67 -14.93
N SER A 156 9.16 -37.53 -14.25
CA SER A 156 10.28 -36.60 -14.44
C SER A 156 11.58 -37.20 -13.88
N THR A 157 12.57 -37.40 -14.75
CA THR A 157 13.88 -37.94 -14.40
C THR A 157 14.88 -36.81 -14.18
N SER A 158 15.49 -36.75 -12.99
CA SER A 158 16.56 -35.82 -12.68
C SER A 158 17.84 -36.24 -13.40
N THR A 159 18.23 -35.49 -14.43
CA THR A 159 19.54 -35.67 -15.08
C THR A 159 20.55 -34.78 -14.37
N PHE A 160 21.51 -35.39 -13.68
CA PHE A 160 22.60 -34.68 -13.01
C PHE A 160 23.83 -34.65 -13.93
N THR A 161 24.16 -33.49 -14.48
CA THR A 161 25.46 -33.25 -15.13
C THR A 161 26.35 -32.49 -14.15
N ASN A 162 27.44 -33.10 -13.69
CA ASN A 162 28.40 -32.45 -12.79
C ASN A 162 29.33 -31.52 -13.59
N THR A 163 29.34 -30.23 -13.26
CA THR A 163 30.44 -29.31 -13.59
C THR A 163 30.57 -28.29 -12.45
N ALA A 164 31.82 -27.99 -12.07
CA ALA A 164 32.19 -27.30 -10.84
C ALA A 164 31.78 -25.82 -10.77
N THR A 165 31.36 -25.43 -9.56
CA THR A 165 31.37 -24.09 -8.94
C THR A 165 30.88 -22.90 -9.77
N TYR A 166 29.57 -22.64 -9.75
CA TYR A 166 28.98 -21.29 -9.72
C TYR A 166 27.64 -21.34 -8.96
N THR A 167 27.42 -20.38 -8.07
CA THR A 167 26.20 -20.20 -7.26
C THR A 167 24.97 -20.11 -8.18
N ARG A 168 24.16 -21.17 -8.25
CA ARG A 168 22.90 -21.18 -9.02
C ARG A 168 21.81 -20.43 -8.27
N THR A 169 21.35 -19.31 -8.81
CA THR A 169 20.00 -18.81 -8.54
C THR A 169 19.03 -19.66 -9.37
N ALA A 170 18.20 -20.48 -8.73
CA ALA A 170 17.14 -21.21 -9.41
C ALA A 170 15.99 -20.25 -9.74
N THR A 171 15.87 -19.87 -11.01
CA THR A 171 14.65 -19.24 -11.53
C THR A 171 13.64 -20.35 -11.82
N ASN A 172 12.65 -20.52 -10.95
CA ASN A 172 11.53 -21.43 -11.22
C ASN A 172 10.58 -20.72 -12.21
N THR A 173 10.58 -21.14 -13.47
CA THR A 173 9.53 -20.76 -14.43
C THR A 173 8.32 -21.67 -14.22
N PRO A 174 7.14 -21.15 -13.83
CA PRO A 174 5.94 -21.96 -13.67
C PRO A 174 5.54 -22.62 -15.02
N PRO A 175 5.14 -23.90 -15.04
CA PRO A 175 4.62 -24.54 -16.25
C PRO A 175 3.33 -23.88 -16.74
N ALA A 176 3.12 -23.89 -18.06
CA ALA A 176 1.83 -23.48 -18.64
C ALA A 176 0.71 -24.41 -18.12
N GLY A 177 -0.29 -23.84 -17.44
CA GLY A 177 -1.42 -24.59 -16.85
C GLY A 177 -1.46 -24.64 -15.33
N SER A 178 -0.53 -24.02 -14.61
CA SER A 178 -0.65 -23.84 -13.16
C SER A 178 -1.87 -22.97 -12.80
N THR A 179 -2.82 -23.52 -12.03
CA THR A 179 -3.91 -22.75 -11.42
C THR A 179 -3.49 -22.29 -10.03
N ALA A 180 -3.58 -20.99 -9.76
CA ALA A 180 -3.35 -20.44 -8.42
C ALA A 180 -4.32 -21.10 -7.43
N THR A 181 -3.79 -21.63 -6.33
CA THR A 181 -4.60 -22.15 -5.23
C THR A 181 -4.33 -21.25 -4.03
N PHE A 182 -5.39 -20.58 -3.57
CA PHE A 182 -5.32 -19.56 -2.54
C PHE A 182 -5.17 -20.19 -1.15
N THR A 183 -4.20 -19.71 -0.36
CA THR A 183 -4.03 -20.13 1.04
C THR A 183 -4.03 -18.89 1.94
N PRO A 184 -4.96 -18.77 2.90
CA PRO A 184 -4.92 -17.69 3.88
C PRO A 184 -3.66 -17.74 4.76
N THR A 185 -2.81 -16.71 4.70
CA THR A 185 -1.72 -16.52 5.67
C THR A 185 -2.01 -15.36 6.60
N THR A 186 -2.44 -15.64 7.82
CA THR A 186 -2.64 -14.60 8.85
C THR A 186 -1.33 -13.82 9.08
N PRO A 187 -1.33 -12.47 8.98
CA PRO A 187 -0.14 -11.67 9.22
C PRO A 187 0.36 -11.84 10.67
N PRO A 188 1.68 -11.69 10.93
CA PRO A 188 2.19 -11.65 12.30
C PRO A 188 1.49 -10.56 13.13
N ALA A 189 1.34 -10.78 14.43
CA ALA A 189 0.75 -9.78 15.33
C ALA A 189 1.47 -8.42 15.21
N GLY A 190 0.71 -7.33 15.10
CA GLY A 190 1.25 -5.97 14.90
C GLY A 190 1.54 -5.59 13.44
N VAL A 191 1.25 -6.48 12.49
CA VAL A 191 1.26 -6.22 11.04
C VAL A 191 -0.19 -6.16 10.55
N CYS A 192 -0.62 -4.99 10.11
CA CYS A 192 -1.98 -4.75 9.68
C CYS A 192 -1.97 -4.58 8.17
N VAL A 193 -2.13 -5.71 7.47
CA VAL A 193 -2.27 -5.71 6.02
C VAL A 193 -3.54 -4.98 5.69
N MET A 194 -3.39 -3.83 5.05
CA MET A 194 -4.48 -2.97 4.62
C MET A 194 -4.95 -3.39 3.24
N GLU A 195 -4.03 -3.70 2.32
CA GLU A 195 -4.35 -4.14 0.96
C GLU A 195 -3.31 -5.14 0.47
N ASP A 196 -3.73 -6.17 -0.25
CA ASP A 196 -2.87 -7.09 -1.01
C ASP A 196 -3.17 -7.12 -2.51
N ALA A 197 -4.21 -6.40 -2.97
CA ALA A 197 -4.62 -6.21 -4.36
C ALA A 197 -4.92 -7.52 -5.13
N GLU A 198 -5.23 -8.61 -4.41
CA GLU A 198 -5.41 -9.94 -4.99
C GLU A 198 -6.88 -10.37 -5.14
N ASP A 199 -7.84 -9.65 -4.57
CA ASP A 199 -9.26 -10.05 -4.59
C ASP A 199 -10.06 -9.54 -5.80
N GLY A 200 -9.50 -8.59 -6.55
CA GLY A 200 -10.09 -8.06 -7.78
C GLY A 200 -11.28 -7.13 -7.57
N ASP A 201 -11.45 -6.59 -6.36
CA ASP A 201 -12.41 -5.53 -6.08
C ASP A 201 -11.73 -4.21 -5.68
N ASN A 202 -12.50 -3.23 -5.22
CA ASN A 202 -12.00 -1.90 -4.84
C ASN A 202 -12.05 -1.65 -3.33
N THR A 203 -12.34 -2.68 -2.54
CA THR A 203 -12.37 -2.68 -1.08
C THR A 203 -11.03 -3.18 -0.59
N ASN A 204 -10.56 -2.63 0.52
CA ASN A 204 -9.35 -3.08 1.18
C ASN A 204 -9.70 -3.95 2.39
N LEU A 205 -8.69 -4.57 3.00
CA LEU A 205 -8.85 -5.49 4.14
C LEU A 205 -9.30 -4.81 5.44
N PHE A 206 -9.28 -3.47 5.50
CA PHE A 206 -9.88 -2.70 6.61
C PHE A 206 -11.36 -2.35 6.32
N GLY A 207 -11.88 -2.72 5.14
CA GLY A 207 -13.24 -2.45 4.67
C GLY A 207 -13.40 -1.09 3.99
N GLY A 208 -12.34 -0.27 3.91
CA GLY A 208 -12.36 0.99 3.17
C GLY A 208 -12.21 0.78 1.67
N TYR A 209 -12.42 1.83 0.88
CA TYR A 209 -12.36 1.74 -0.59
C TYR A 209 -11.14 2.43 -1.18
N TRP A 210 -10.64 1.88 -2.28
CA TRP A 210 -9.74 2.55 -3.22
C TRP A 210 -10.49 3.50 -4.12
N TYR A 211 -9.89 4.65 -4.37
CA TYR A 211 -10.49 5.68 -5.21
C TYR A 211 -9.44 6.54 -5.93
N THR A 212 -9.90 7.24 -6.98
CA THR A 212 -9.11 8.23 -7.71
C THR A 212 -9.72 9.61 -7.53
N TYR A 213 -8.88 10.65 -7.60
CA TYR A 213 -9.35 12.03 -7.60
C TYR A 213 -9.72 12.40 -9.04
N GLN A 214 -10.81 13.15 -9.20
CA GLN A 214 -11.12 13.85 -10.45
C GLN A 214 -10.48 15.24 -10.45
#